data_AF-G1NES3-F1
#
_entry.id   AF-G1NES3-F1
#
_cell.length_a   1.000
_cell.length_b   1.000
_cell.length_c   1.000
_cell.angle_alpha   90.00
_cell.angle_beta   90.00
_cell.angle_gamma   90.00
#
_symmetry.space_group_name_H-M   'P 1'
#
loop_
_entity.id
_entity.type
_entity.pdbx_description
1 polymer ?
#
loop_
_entity_poly.entity_id
_entity_poly.type
_entity_poly.pdbx_seq_one_letter_code
_entity_poly.pdbx_strand_id
1 'polypeptide(L)'
;FRSVLCTMLLLCYHTFMTFVLGTGKGNVEEAERLLKPYLARYPKGAIFLFFAGRIETLKGNIDAAVNRYEECCEAQQYWKQFHHMCYWELMWCFTYKRQWKMAFFYADLLSKENTWSKATYIYMKAAYLSMFGPDDCSPFGDNEVELFRIVPSLKLKIAGKSLPTEKFAIRKARRYLSSNPVPLPVPPLEMMYIWNGYAVIGQCPNLTEGMLETLIEAEEALARSSATELLADDQCVIKLLKGLCLKHLGKISEAEGHFNYIYLNEKKIKYDHYLIPNALLELALLYLDQDRREEAIKLLEKAKQNYKNYSMETRTHFRIQAALHQAKSTPENGMHSGASAVS
;
A
#
# COMPACT_ATOMS: atom_id res chain seq x y z
N PHE A 1 -9.34 -12.01 -30.13
CA PHE A 1 -8.39 -10.97 -29.65
C PHE A 1 -9.09 -9.88 -28.82
N ARG A 2 -10.12 -9.19 -29.32
CA ARG A 2 -10.86 -8.14 -28.56
C ARG A 2 -11.34 -8.59 -27.17
N SER A 3 -12.00 -9.74 -27.08
CA SER A 3 -12.49 -10.29 -25.80
C SER A 3 -11.38 -10.54 -24.76
N VAL A 4 -10.18 -10.97 -25.18
CA VAL A 4 -9.03 -11.18 -24.27
C VAL A 4 -8.56 -9.84 -23.71
N LEU A 5 -8.39 -8.83 -24.57
CA LEU A 5 -7.98 -7.50 -24.14
C LEU A 5 -9.00 -6.84 -23.21
N CYS A 6 -10.30 -6.98 -23.49
CA CYS A 6 -11.36 -6.51 -22.60
C CYS A 6 -11.29 -7.18 -21.23
N THR A 7 -11.07 -8.50 -21.19
CA THR A 7 -10.91 -9.24 -19.92
C THR A 7 -9.67 -8.76 -19.18
N MET A 8 -8.54 -8.56 -19.86
CA MET A 8 -7.33 -8.03 -19.22
C MET A 8 -7.55 -6.63 -18.63
N LEU A 9 -8.28 -5.76 -19.32
CA LEU A 9 -8.64 -4.43 -18.81
C LEU A 9 -9.54 -4.51 -17.58
N LEU A 10 -10.53 -5.41 -17.59
CA LEU A 10 -11.39 -5.65 -16.43
C LEU A 10 -10.63 -6.24 -15.25
N LEU A 11 -9.70 -7.17 -15.49
CA LEU A 11 -8.80 -7.69 -14.45
C LEU A 11 -7.97 -6.55 -13.86
N CYS A 12 -7.31 -5.72 -14.68
CA CYS A 12 -6.61 -4.52 -14.21
C CYS A 12 -7.50 -3.59 -13.40
N TYR A 13 -8.75 -3.39 -13.83
CA TYR A 13 -9.71 -2.56 -13.12
C TYR A 13 -10.02 -3.12 -11.74
N HIS A 14 -10.40 -4.39 -11.64
CA HIS A 14 -10.82 -5.03 -10.41
C HIS A 14 -9.67 -5.31 -9.43
N THR A 15 -8.45 -5.56 -9.91
CA THR A 15 -7.32 -5.97 -9.04
C THR A 15 -6.29 -4.87 -8.76
N PHE A 16 -6.24 -3.80 -9.57
CA PHE A 16 -5.31 -2.68 -9.39
C PHE A 16 -6.01 -1.34 -9.24
N MET A 17 -6.88 -0.93 -10.18
CA MET A 17 -7.43 0.44 -10.17
C MET A 17 -8.34 0.68 -8.97
N THR A 18 -9.34 -0.19 -8.76
CA THR A 18 -10.24 -0.10 -7.60
C THR A 18 -9.50 -0.31 -6.28
N PHE A 19 -8.46 -1.14 -6.30
CA PHE A 19 -7.67 -1.45 -5.12
C PHE A 19 -6.78 -0.27 -4.67
N VAL A 20 -6.04 0.36 -5.59
CA VAL A 20 -5.09 1.42 -5.25
C VAL A 20 -5.77 2.79 -5.10
N LEU A 21 -6.80 3.06 -5.92
CA LEU A 21 -7.47 4.37 -6.00
C LEU A 21 -8.86 4.40 -5.35
N GLY A 22 -9.46 3.25 -5.06
CA GLY A 22 -10.78 3.14 -4.43
C GLY A 22 -10.70 2.97 -2.91
N THR A 23 -11.77 2.41 -2.33
CA THR A 23 -11.89 2.13 -0.89
C THR A 23 -11.18 0.84 -0.47
N GLY A 24 -10.44 0.18 -1.38
CA GLY A 24 -9.75 -1.08 -1.14
C GLY A 24 -10.64 -2.32 -1.26
N LYS A 25 -11.96 -2.15 -1.39
CA LYS A 25 -12.95 -3.23 -1.61
C LYS A 25 -13.11 -3.52 -3.10
N GLY A 26 -12.09 -4.16 -3.71
CA GLY A 26 -12.19 -4.67 -5.08
C GLY A 26 -13.14 -5.86 -5.18
N ASN A 27 -13.65 -6.16 -6.38
CA ASN A 27 -14.48 -7.35 -6.63
C ASN A 27 -13.57 -8.51 -7.07
N VAL A 28 -13.02 -9.23 -6.07
CA VAL A 28 -12.05 -10.31 -6.29
C VAL A 28 -12.75 -11.53 -6.92
N GLU A 29 -14.02 -11.77 -6.57
CA GLU A 29 -14.85 -12.85 -7.09
C GLU A 29 -15.06 -12.70 -8.60
N GLU A 30 -15.36 -11.48 -9.06
CA GLU A 30 -15.52 -11.19 -10.48
C GLU A 30 -14.18 -11.34 -11.23
N ALA A 31 -13.07 -10.88 -10.64
CA ALA A 31 -11.74 -11.06 -11.23
C ALA A 31 -11.40 -12.56 -11.41
N GLU A 32 -11.71 -13.39 -10.41
CA GLU A 32 -11.52 -14.84 -10.48
C GLU A 32 -12.40 -15.49 -11.54
N ARG A 33 -13.69 -15.10 -11.61
CA ARG A 33 -14.62 -15.58 -12.63
C ARG A 33 -14.16 -15.25 -14.04
N LEU A 34 -13.64 -14.03 -14.26
CA LEU A 34 -13.10 -13.59 -15.53
C LEU A 34 -11.82 -14.36 -15.91
N LEU A 35 -10.96 -14.67 -14.93
CA LEU A 35 -9.67 -15.31 -15.18
C LEU A 35 -9.78 -16.82 -15.43
N LYS A 36 -10.69 -17.52 -14.74
CA LYS A 36 -10.80 -18.98 -14.73
C LYS A 36 -10.82 -19.65 -16.12
N PRO A 37 -11.60 -19.18 -17.11
CA PRO A 37 -11.61 -19.78 -18.46
C PRO A 37 -10.27 -19.66 -19.18
N TYR A 38 -9.51 -18.59 -18.91
CA TYR A 38 -8.21 -18.35 -19.56
C TYR A 38 -7.10 -19.18 -18.94
N LEU A 39 -7.12 -19.41 -17.63
CA LEU A 39 -6.19 -20.37 -16.98
C LEU A 39 -6.43 -21.79 -17.48
N ALA A 40 -7.69 -22.21 -17.66
CA ALA A 40 -8.01 -23.53 -18.21
C ALA A 40 -7.52 -23.69 -19.66
N ARG A 41 -7.68 -22.65 -20.48
CA ARG A 41 -7.27 -22.67 -21.90
C ARG A 41 -5.77 -22.46 -22.11
N TYR A 42 -5.13 -21.66 -21.25
CA TYR A 42 -3.74 -21.23 -21.37
C TYR A 42 -3.04 -21.36 -19.99
N PRO A 43 -2.81 -22.59 -19.51
CA PRO A 43 -2.30 -22.81 -18.15
C PRO A 43 -0.90 -22.24 -17.89
N LYS A 44 -0.09 -22.08 -18.95
CA LYS A 44 1.24 -21.44 -18.90
C LYS A 44 1.26 -20.02 -19.46
N GLY A 45 0.09 -19.39 -19.62
CA GLY A 45 0.03 -18.01 -20.09
C GLY A 45 0.51 -17.06 -19.00
N ALA A 46 1.70 -16.48 -19.14
CA ALA A 46 2.32 -15.62 -18.12
C ALA A 46 1.39 -14.50 -17.61
N ILE A 47 0.66 -13.84 -18.51
CA ILE A 47 -0.33 -12.80 -18.13
C ILE A 47 -1.42 -13.35 -17.20
N PHE A 48 -1.93 -14.55 -17.47
CA PHE A 48 -2.97 -15.16 -16.66
C PHE A 48 -2.42 -15.67 -15.32
N LEU A 49 -1.19 -16.20 -15.31
CA LEU A 49 -0.50 -16.58 -14.07
C LEU A 49 -0.23 -15.36 -13.17
N PHE A 50 0.20 -14.23 -13.76
CA PHE A 50 0.37 -12.98 -13.03
C PHE A 50 -0.93 -12.51 -12.36
N PHE A 51 -2.06 -12.50 -13.09
CA PHE A 51 -3.35 -12.16 -12.50
C PHE A 51 -3.82 -13.18 -11.46
N ALA A 52 -3.47 -14.46 -11.61
CA ALA A 52 -3.76 -15.47 -10.60
C ALA A 52 -3.02 -15.17 -9.30
N GLY A 53 -1.71 -14.87 -9.38
CA GLY A 53 -0.93 -14.42 -8.23
C GLY A 53 -1.53 -13.19 -7.58
N ARG A 54 -1.96 -12.20 -8.39
CA ARG A 54 -2.58 -10.98 -7.87
C ARG A 54 -3.88 -11.23 -7.13
N ILE A 55 -4.72 -12.14 -7.62
CA ILE A 55 -5.96 -12.54 -6.94
C ILE A 55 -5.64 -13.22 -5.60
N GLU A 56 -4.68 -14.14 -5.57
CA GLU A 56 -4.24 -14.78 -4.32
C GLU A 56 -3.68 -13.76 -3.33
N THR A 57 -2.91 -12.76 -3.79
CA THR A 57 -2.45 -11.64 -2.96
C THR A 57 -3.64 -10.92 -2.34
N LEU A 58 -4.66 -10.55 -3.13
CA LEU A 58 -5.83 -9.82 -2.63
C LEU A 58 -6.70 -10.64 -1.66
N LYS A 59 -6.68 -11.97 -1.77
CA LYS A 59 -7.31 -12.90 -0.82
C LYS A 59 -6.52 -13.07 0.49
N GLY A 60 -5.30 -12.52 0.57
CA GLY A 60 -4.39 -12.74 1.70
C GLY A 60 -3.63 -14.07 1.66
N ASN A 61 -3.76 -14.85 0.58
CA ASN A 61 -3.07 -16.14 0.39
C ASN A 61 -1.65 -15.91 -0.14
N ILE A 62 -0.79 -15.30 0.67
CA ILE A 62 0.51 -14.79 0.22
C ILE A 62 1.43 -15.90 -0.29
N ASP A 63 1.45 -17.08 0.32
CA ASP A 63 2.28 -18.20 -0.14
C ASP A 63 1.84 -18.73 -1.52
N ALA A 64 0.53 -18.84 -1.73
CA ALA A 64 -0.01 -19.21 -3.05
C ALA A 64 0.33 -18.14 -4.09
N ALA A 65 0.25 -16.86 -3.73
CA ALA A 65 0.62 -15.76 -4.62
C ALA A 65 2.09 -15.83 -5.05
N VAL A 66 3.01 -16.06 -4.11
CA VAL A 66 4.45 -16.23 -4.39
C VAL A 66 4.66 -17.34 -5.41
N ASN A 67 4.10 -18.53 -5.17
CA ASN A 67 4.22 -19.66 -6.10
C ASN A 67 3.73 -19.30 -7.51
N ARG A 68 2.59 -18.59 -7.63
CA ARG A 68 2.07 -18.18 -8.94
C ARG A 68 2.94 -17.16 -9.66
N TYR A 69 3.56 -16.22 -8.93
CA TYR A 69 4.50 -15.27 -9.53
C TYR A 69 5.81 -15.94 -9.96
N GLU A 70 6.28 -16.93 -9.23
CA GLU A 70 7.45 -17.73 -9.61
C GLU A 70 7.16 -18.59 -10.85
N GLU A 71 6.04 -19.33 -10.87
CA GLU A 71 5.55 -20.05 -12.06
C GLU A 71 5.41 -19.13 -13.28
N CYS A 72 4.94 -17.90 -13.06
CA CYS A 72 4.80 -16.89 -14.09
C CYS A 72 6.15 -16.45 -14.67
N CYS A 73 7.18 -16.29 -13.82
CA CYS A 73 8.54 -16.02 -14.25
C CYS A 73 9.14 -17.19 -15.03
N GLU A 74 8.88 -18.43 -14.62
CA GLU A 74 9.36 -19.64 -15.29
C GLU A 74 8.69 -19.88 -16.66
N ALA A 75 7.42 -19.49 -16.80
CA ALA A 75 6.63 -19.75 -18.00
C ALA A 75 7.18 -19.12 -19.29
N GLN A 76 8.02 -18.08 -19.19
CA GLN A 76 8.63 -17.41 -20.33
C GLN A 76 9.94 -16.72 -19.93
N GLN A 77 10.94 -16.66 -20.82
CA GLN A 77 12.24 -16.01 -20.56
C GLN A 77 12.55 -14.85 -21.54
N TYR A 78 11.65 -14.59 -22.49
CA TYR A 78 11.89 -13.63 -23.58
C TYR A 78 11.60 -12.19 -23.16
N TRP A 79 10.55 -11.98 -22.37
CA TRP A 79 10.05 -10.67 -21.97
C TRP A 79 10.39 -10.37 -20.51
N LYS A 80 11.63 -9.92 -20.28
CA LYS A 80 12.15 -9.61 -18.94
C LYS A 80 11.34 -8.54 -18.20
N GLN A 81 10.76 -7.58 -18.93
CA GLN A 81 9.90 -6.55 -18.36
C GLN A 81 8.65 -7.15 -17.69
N PHE A 82 8.20 -8.32 -18.15
CA PHE A 82 7.10 -9.03 -17.53
C PHE A 82 7.51 -9.67 -16.20
N HIS A 83 8.75 -10.17 -16.10
CA HIS A 83 9.32 -10.62 -14.82
C HIS A 83 9.40 -9.49 -13.81
N HIS A 84 9.71 -8.26 -14.25
CA HIS A 84 9.73 -7.10 -13.35
C HIS A 84 8.37 -6.82 -12.71
N MET A 85 7.25 -7.09 -13.40
CA MET A 85 5.93 -6.99 -12.77
C MET A 85 5.78 -8.03 -11.64
N CYS A 86 6.25 -9.26 -11.87
CA CYS A 86 6.23 -10.31 -10.85
C CYS A 86 7.16 -9.98 -9.68
N TYR A 87 8.37 -9.47 -9.95
CA TYR A 87 9.31 -9.04 -8.91
C TYR A 87 8.75 -7.92 -8.04
N TRP A 88 7.99 -7.00 -8.64
CA TRP A 88 7.29 -5.96 -7.89
C TRP A 88 6.25 -6.54 -6.92
N GLU A 89 5.44 -7.50 -7.38
CA GLU A 89 4.44 -8.14 -6.49
C GLU A 89 5.10 -9.07 -5.46
N LEU A 90 6.17 -9.79 -5.82
CA LEU A 90 6.96 -10.63 -4.90
C LEU A 90 7.59 -9.78 -3.79
N MET A 91 8.15 -8.62 -4.12
CA MET A 91 8.65 -7.65 -3.13
C MET A 91 7.58 -7.33 -2.07
N TRP A 92 6.33 -7.09 -2.49
CA TRP A 92 5.22 -6.83 -1.56
C TRP A 92 4.79 -8.09 -0.79
N CYS A 93 4.73 -9.25 -1.43
CA CYS A 93 4.44 -10.51 -0.74
C CYS A 93 5.42 -10.77 0.42
N PHE A 94 6.71 -10.59 0.18
CA PHE A 94 7.73 -10.72 1.22
C PHE A 94 7.67 -9.61 2.27
N THR A 95 7.25 -8.40 1.90
CA THR A 95 6.95 -7.31 2.85
C THR A 95 5.82 -7.68 3.80
N TYR A 96 4.73 -8.23 3.29
CA TYR A 96 3.59 -8.68 4.10
C TYR A 96 3.98 -9.77 5.10
N LYS A 97 4.93 -10.63 4.72
CA LYS A 97 5.50 -11.67 5.59
C LYS A 97 6.59 -11.16 6.54
N ARG A 98 6.93 -9.87 6.53
CA ARG A 98 8.07 -9.26 7.25
C ARG A 98 9.42 -9.90 6.91
N GLN A 99 9.56 -10.46 5.71
CA GLN A 99 10.81 -11.06 5.23
C GLN A 99 11.65 -10.00 4.50
N TRP A 100 12.22 -9.06 5.27
CA TRP A 100 12.89 -7.86 4.74
C TRP A 100 14.04 -8.16 3.78
N LYS A 101 14.81 -9.22 4.03
CA LYS A 101 15.94 -9.64 3.16
C LYS A 101 15.48 -10.07 1.77
N MET A 102 14.38 -10.80 1.68
CA MET A 102 13.80 -11.21 0.40
C MET A 102 13.15 -10.02 -0.32
N ALA A 103 12.46 -9.15 0.41
CA ALA A 103 11.90 -7.93 -0.16
C ALA A 103 13.00 -7.00 -0.70
N PHE A 104 14.11 -6.86 0.03
CA PHE A 104 15.33 -6.17 -0.40
C PHE A 104 15.88 -6.76 -1.71
N PHE A 105 15.99 -8.08 -1.82
CA PHE A 105 16.51 -8.75 -3.01
C PHE A 105 15.70 -8.37 -4.27
N TYR A 106 14.37 -8.41 -4.22
CA TYR A 106 13.56 -8.00 -5.37
C TYR A 106 13.62 -6.50 -5.64
N ALA A 107 13.70 -5.66 -4.60
CA ALA A 107 13.89 -4.22 -4.78
C ALA A 107 15.23 -3.89 -5.44
N ASP A 108 16.30 -4.59 -5.07
CA ASP A 108 17.63 -4.48 -5.69
C ASP A 108 17.61 -4.90 -7.15
N LEU A 109 17.00 -6.06 -7.46
CA LEU A 109 16.84 -6.55 -8.82
C LEU A 109 16.09 -5.55 -9.71
N LEU A 110 14.96 -5.02 -9.23
CA LEU A 110 14.20 -3.97 -9.91
C LEU A 110 15.02 -2.69 -10.09
N SER A 111 15.80 -2.29 -9.09
CA SER A 111 16.62 -1.06 -9.17
C SER A 111 17.71 -1.14 -10.23
N LYS A 112 18.24 -2.35 -10.47
CA LYS A 112 19.28 -2.63 -11.47
C LYS A 112 18.70 -2.77 -12.87
N GLU A 113 17.59 -3.49 -13.00
CA GLU A 113 17.08 -3.89 -14.32
C GLU A 113 15.95 -3.00 -14.87
N ASN A 114 15.15 -2.38 -13.99
CA ASN A 114 13.95 -1.68 -14.40
C ASN A 114 14.16 -0.15 -14.49
N THR A 115 13.71 0.46 -15.59
CA THR A 115 13.91 1.88 -15.87
C THR A 115 12.67 2.75 -15.64
N TRP A 116 11.53 2.16 -15.23
CA TRP A 116 10.25 2.86 -15.13
C TRP A 116 10.15 3.78 -13.90
N SER A 117 10.71 3.36 -12.76
CA SER A 117 10.72 4.18 -11.54
C SER A 117 11.95 3.95 -10.66
N LYS A 118 13.13 4.27 -11.18
CA LYS A 118 14.41 4.03 -10.49
C LYS A 118 14.47 4.64 -9.09
N ALA A 119 13.95 5.86 -8.91
CA ALA A 119 13.93 6.51 -7.61
C ALA A 119 13.09 5.72 -6.58
N THR A 120 11.97 5.13 -7.01
CA THR A 120 11.12 4.30 -6.14
C THR A 120 11.82 3.00 -5.77
N TYR A 121 12.45 2.30 -6.71
CA TYR A 121 13.11 1.03 -6.41
C TYR A 121 14.32 1.20 -5.49
N ILE A 122 15.15 2.22 -5.72
CA ILE A 122 16.28 2.54 -4.82
C ILE A 122 15.78 2.98 -3.44
N TYR A 123 14.70 3.76 -3.37
CA TYR A 123 14.06 4.08 -2.10
C TYR A 123 13.58 2.83 -1.37
N MET A 124 12.92 1.89 -2.05
CA MET A 124 12.46 0.65 -1.43
C MET A 124 13.63 -0.23 -1.00
N LYS A 125 14.70 -0.30 -1.79
CA LYS A 125 15.94 -0.99 -1.43
C LYS A 125 16.53 -0.44 -0.13
N ALA A 126 16.69 0.89 -0.03
CA ALA A 126 17.12 1.55 1.20
C ALA A 126 16.15 1.31 2.37
N ALA A 127 14.84 1.41 2.11
CA ALA A 127 13.80 1.20 3.10
C ALA A 127 13.84 -0.21 3.69
N TYR A 128 14.05 -1.26 2.90
CA TYR A 128 14.20 -2.61 3.45
C TYR A 128 15.51 -2.79 4.20
N LEU A 129 16.61 -2.20 3.71
CA LEU A 129 17.88 -2.25 4.41
C LEU A 129 17.79 -1.60 5.81
N SER A 130 17.01 -0.52 5.95
CA SER A 130 16.74 0.13 7.25
C SER A 130 15.95 -0.72 8.24
N MET A 131 15.29 -1.79 7.76
CA MET A 131 14.52 -2.72 8.61
C MET A 131 15.34 -3.94 9.05
N PHE A 132 16.61 -4.04 8.66
CA PHE A 132 17.47 -5.15 9.05
C PHE A 132 17.84 -5.05 10.53
N GLY A 133 18.06 -6.20 11.16
CA GLY A 133 18.47 -6.25 12.57
C GLY A 133 19.89 -5.72 12.77
N PRO A 134 20.28 -5.36 14.00
CA PRO A 134 21.64 -4.88 14.30
C PRO A 134 22.75 -5.86 13.90
N ASP A 135 22.46 -7.16 13.92
CA ASP A 135 23.40 -8.24 13.60
C ASP A 135 23.35 -8.67 12.11
N ASP A 136 22.50 -8.06 11.30
CA ASP A 136 22.36 -8.40 9.90
C ASP A 136 23.44 -7.71 9.05
N CYS A 137 24.14 -8.49 8.23
CA CYS A 137 25.10 -7.94 7.28
C CYS A 137 24.39 -7.26 6.10
N SER A 138 24.84 -6.06 5.74
CA SER A 138 24.44 -5.40 4.49
C SER A 138 24.89 -6.21 3.27
N PRO A 139 23.96 -6.62 2.37
CA PRO A 139 24.32 -7.29 1.14
C PRO A 139 25.16 -6.38 0.24
N PHE A 140 26.15 -6.95 -0.45
CA PHE A 140 26.92 -6.27 -1.51
C PHE A 140 27.60 -4.94 -1.12
N GLY A 141 27.81 -4.69 0.17
CA GLY A 141 28.39 -3.43 0.67
C GLY A 141 27.43 -2.24 0.57
N ASP A 142 26.13 -2.48 0.37
CA ASP A 142 25.12 -1.43 0.34
C ASP A 142 25.04 -0.69 1.68
N ASN A 143 24.85 0.63 1.60
CA ASN A 143 24.66 1.49 2.76
C ASN A 143 23.32 2.22 2.65
N GLU A 144 22.48 2.07 3.67
CA GLU A 144 21.14 2.67 3.72
C GLU A 144 21.15 4.18 3.46
N VAL A 145 22.03 4.90 4.17
CA VAL A 145 22.11 6.37 4.11
C VAL A 145 22.52 6.82 2.72
N GLU A 146 23.54 6.19 2.12
CA GLU A 146 23.99 6.51 0.76
C GLU A 146 22.91 6.19 -0.29
N LEU A 147 22.19 5.08 -0.13
CA LEU A 147 21.09 4.73 -1.02
C LEU A 147 19.95 5.77 -0.93
N PHE A 148 19.57 6.24 0.27
CA PHE A 148 18.59 7.32 0.39
C PHE A 148 19.10 8.64 -0.21
N ARG A 149 20.38 8.99 -0.03
CA ARG A 149 20.98 10.22 -0.57
C ARG A 149 20.91 10.31 -2.09
N ILE A 150 20.98 9.19 -2.81
CA ILE A 150 20.89 9.18 -4.28
C ILE A 150 19.44 9.22 -4.80
N VAL A 151 18.42 8.90 -4.00
CA VAL A 151 17.02 8.89 -4.47
C VAL A 151 16.59 10.19 -5.18
N PRO A 152 16.89 11.40 -4.66
CA PRO A 152 16.54 12.65 -5.33
C PRO A 152 17.16 12.85 -6.73
N SER A 153 18.34 12.28 -6.99
CA SER A 153 19.04 12.43 -8.28
C SER A 153 18.51 11.49 -9.36
N LEU A 154 17.77 10.45 -8.97
CA LEU A 154 17.21 9.42 -9.86
C LEU A 154 15.81 9.76 -10.39
N LYS A 155 15.33 10.97 -10.11
CA LYS A 155 13.99 11.44 -10.47
C LYS A 155 13.76 11.38 -11.98
N LEU A 156 12.72 10.66 -12.39
CA LEU A 156 12.28 10.63 -13.78
C LEU A 156 11.17 11.65 -14.03
N LYS A 157 11.09 12.14 -15.27
CA LYS A 157 9.99 12.95 -15.77
C LYS A 157 9.39 12.25 -16.99
N ILE A 158 8.12 11.91 -16.92
CA ILE A 158 7.33 11.36 -18.02
C ILE A 158 6.37 12.45 -18.48
N ALA A 159 6.44 12.85 -19.76
CA ALA A 159 5.66 13.97 -20.29
C ALA A 159 5.76 15.25 -19.42
N GLY A 160 6.99 15.56 -18.94
CA GLY A 160 7.25 16.72 -18.09
C GLY A 160 6.80 16.59 -16.63
N LYS A 161 6.06 15.53 -16.25
CA LYS A 161 5.59 15.29 -14.89
C LYS A 161 6.36 14.13 -14.25
N SER A 162 6.75 14.30 -12.99
CA SER A 162 7.30 13.19 -12.21
C SER A 162 6.19 12.35 -11.60
N LEU A 163 6.44 11.04 -11.52
CA LEU A 163 5.54 10.08 -10.89
C LEU A 163 5.25 10.49 -9.44
N PRO A 164 3.98 10.46 -8.99
CA PRO A 164 3.63 10.85 -7.61
C PRO A 164 4.39 10.05 -6.55
N THR A 165 4.58 8.75 -6.77
CA THR A 165 5.32 7.85 -5.88
C THR A 165 6.80 8.20 -5.78
N GLU A 166 7.44 8.58 -6.90
CA GLU A 166 8.81 9.11 -6.84
C GLU A 166 8.90 10.41 -6.07
N LYS A 167 7.94 11.33 -6.27
CA LYS A 167 7.92 12.59 -5.49
C LYS A 167 7.78 12.31 -4.00
N PHE A 168 6.99 11.32 -3.62
CA PHE A 168 6.86 10.86 -2.24
C PHE A 168 8.19 10.31 -1.72
N ALA A 169 8.78 9.32 -2.41
CA ALA A 169 10.07 8.73 -2.07
C ALA A 169 11.19 9.77 -1.92
N ILE A 170 11.31 10.69 -2.88
CA ILE A 170 12.28 11.78 -2.87
C ILE A 170 12.06 12.70 -1.66
N ARG A 171 10.80 13.03 -1.33
CA ARG A 171 10.50 13.90 -0.18
C ARG A 171 10.92 13.22 1.13
N LYS A 172 10.64 11.93 1.30
CA LYS A 172 11.05 11.16 2.48
C LYS A 172 12.57 11.02 2.57
N ALA A 173 13.24 10.73 1.45
CA ALA A 173 14.69 10.55 1.38
C ALA A 173 15.50 11.84 1.70
N ARG A 174 14.89 13.03 1.63
CA ARG A 174 15.57 14.29 1.99
C ARG A 174 16.09 14.31 3.42
N ARG A 175 15.51 13.53 4.34
CA ARG A 175 16.00 13.40 5.72
C ARG A 175 17.43 12.87 5.79
N TYR A 176 17.90 12.20 4.75
CA TYR A 176 19.23 11.59 4.68
C TYR A 176 20.30 12.50 4.05
N LEU A 177 19.94 13.70 3.58
CA LEU A 177 20.87 14.62 2.92
C LEU A 177 21.81 15.34 3.90
N SER A 178 21.44 15.45 5.17
CA SER A 178 22.33 16.02 6.18
C SER A 178 23.46 15.05 6.54
N SER A 179 24.55 15.57 7.11
CA SER A 179 25.67 14.75 7.59
C SER A 179 25.26 13.85 8.77
N ASN A 180 24.31 14.30 9.59
CA ASN A 180 23.71 13.52 10.67
C ASN A 180 22.21 13.36 10.39
N PRO A 181 21.81 12.33 9.63
CA PRO A 181 20.43 12.15 9.23
C PRO A 181 19.58 11.61 10.39
N VAL A 182 18.30 11.99 10.41
CA VAL A 182 17.31 11.39 11.32
C VAL A 182 16.58 10.28 10.54
N PRO A 183 16.74 9.00 10.92
CA PRO A 183 16.16 7.89 10.18
C PRO A 183 14.63 7.96 10.09
N LEU A 184 14.08 7.35 9.03
CA LEU A 184 12.65 7.10 8.93
C LEU A 184 12.27 5.91 9.83
N PRO A 185 11.15 5.95 10.57
CA PRO A 185 10.84 4.91 11.56
C PRO A 185 10.53 3.54 10.92
N VAL A 186 9.67 3.53 9.90
CA VAL A 186 9.21 2.29 9.23
C VAL A 186 8.94 2.54 7.73
N PRO A 187 9.95 2.96 6.95
CA PRO A 187 9.74 3.41 5.58
C PRO A 187 9.02 2.44 4.63
N PRO A 188 9.25 1.09 4.65
CA PRO A 188 8.49 0.20 3.77
C PRO A 188 7.02 0.09 4.18
N LEU A 189 6.70 0.19 5.47
CA LEU A 189 5.31 0.13 5.97
C LEU A 189 4.54 1.42 5.66
N GLU A 190 5.22 2.56 5.66
CA GLU A 190 4.67 3.83 5.19
C GLU A 190 4.36 3.77 3.68
N MET A 191 5.30 3.23 2.88
CA MET A 191 5.05 3.03 1.45
C MET A 191 3.95 1.97 1.20
N MET A 192 3.86 0.94 2.04
CA MET A 192 2.79 -0.06 1.97
C MET A 192 1.40 0.59 2.07
N TYR A 193 1.23 1.61 2.91
CA TYR A 193 -0.02 2.39 2.99
C TYR A 193 -0.36 3.07 1.66
N ILE A 194 0.64 3.65 0.99
CA ILE A 194 0.47 4.30 -0.32
C ILE A 194 -0.01 3.31 -1.38
N TRP A 195 0.37 2.04 -1.27
CA TRP A 195 -0.07 0.96 -2.17
C TRP A 195 -1.28 0.16 -1.65
N ASN A 196 -1.94 0.65 -0.59
CA ASN A 196 -3.10 0.00 0.02
C ASN A 196 -2.83 -1.43 0.56
N GLY A 197 -1.58 -1.74 0.91
CA GLY A 197 -1.18 -3.08 1.36
C GLY A 197 -1.82 -3.52 2.69
N TYR A 198 -2.30 -2.58 3.52
CA TYR A 198 -3.01 -2.92 4.76
C TYR A 198 -4.34 -3.66 4.49
N ALA A 199 -5.00 -3.38 3.36
CA ALA A 199 -6.20 -4.12 2.95
C ALA A 199 -5.91 -5.58 2.58
N VAL A 200 -4.67 -5.89 2.13
CA VAL A 200 -4.21 -7.26 1.86
C VAL A 200 -3.99 -8.01 3.16
N ILE A 201 -3.11 -7.50 4.02
CA ILE A 201 -2.79 -8.18 5.29
C ILE A 201 -4.02 -8.28 6.19
N GLY A 202 -4.97 -7.34 6.07
CA GLY A 202 -6.22 -7.35 6.80
C GLY A 202 -7.13 -8.55 6.52
N GLN A 203 -6.88 -9.33 5.45
CA GLN A 203 -7.54 -10.62 5.22
C GLN A 203 -6.91 -11.77 6.03
N CYS A 204 -5.75 -11.55 6.63
CA CYS A 204 -4.99 -12.55 7.39
C CYS A 204 -4.55 -11.99 8.76
N PRO A 205 -5.25 -12.35 9.85
CA PRO A 205 -4.96 -11.84 11.19
C PRO A 205 -3.48 -11.97 11.60
N ASN A 206 -2.85 -13.12 11.35
CA ASN A 206 -1.44 -13.36 11.69
C ASN A 206 -0.48 -12.36 11.00
N LEU A 207 -0.72 -12.01 9.73
CA LEU A 207 0.10 -11.02 9.03
C LEU A 207 -0.13 -9.61 9.60
N THR A 208 -1.38 -9.30 9.93
CA THR A 208 -1.74 -7.99 10.53
C THR A 208 -1.17 -7.83 11.93
N GLU A 209 -1.24 -8.86 12.77
CA GLU A 209 -0.64 -8.90 14.10
C GLU A 209 0.87 -8.73 14.03
N GLY A 210 1.54 -9.49 13.14
CA GLY A 210 2.97 -9.33 12.94
C GLY A 210 3.35 -7.92 12.49
N MET A 211 2.57 -7.30 11.59
CA MET A 211 2.80 -5.92 11.19
C MET A 211 2.61 -4.94 12.36
N LEU A 212 1.63 -5.17 13.22
CA LEU A 212 1.39 -4.37 14.42
C LEU A 212 2.53 -4.49 15.44
N GLU A 213 3.10 -5.68 15.63
CA GLU A 213 4.30 -5.89 16.48
C GLU A 213 5.46 -5.00 16.02
N THR A 214 5.79 -5.01 14.73
CA THR A 214 6.85 -4.16 14.16
C THR A 214 6.58 -2.67 14.39
N LEU A 215 5.31 -2.24 14.34
CA LEU A 215 4.94 -0.85 14.63
C LEU A 215 5.00 -0.50 16.12
N ILE A 216 4.76 -1.45 17.02
CA ILE A 216 4.92 -1.28 18.46
C ILE A 216 6.41 -1.12 18.79
N GLU A 217 7.26 -1.99 18.26
CA GLU A 217 8.73 -1.90 18.43
C GLU A 217 9.27 -0.55 17.94
N ALA A 218 8.80 -0.09 16.78
CA ALA A 218 9.17 1.21 16.23
C ALA A 218 8.69 2.38 17.12
N GLU A 219 7.50 2.29 17.70
CA GLU A 219 6.98 3.30 18.64
C GLU A 219 7.84 3.39 19.90
N GLU A 220 8.24 2.24 20.45
CA GLU A 220 9.11 2.18 21.62
C GLU A 220 10.52 2.70 21.32
N ALA A 221 11.08 2.35 20.17
CA ALA A 221 12.37 2.86 19.72
C ALA A 221 12.33 4.40 19.56
N LEU A 222 11.23 4.93 19.01
CA LEU A 222 11.02 6.37 18.87
C LEU A 222 10.90 7.05 20.24
N ALA A 223 10.24 6.43 21.22
CA ALA A 223 10.10 6.95 22.58
C ALA A 223 11.43 6.98 23.36
N ARG A 224 12.35 6.05 23.07
CA ARG A 224 13.70 6.02 23.65
C ARG A 224 14.68 7.01 22.98
N SER A 225 14.35 7.47 21.78
CA SER A 225 15.21 8.36 20.99
C SER A 225 15.09 9.81 21.46
N SER A 226 16.17 10.59 21.26
CA SER A 226 16.16 12.02 21.53
C SER A 226 15.09 12.72 20.70
N ALA A 227 14.31 13.60 21.35
CA ALA A 227 13.27 14.36 20.66
C ALA A 227 13.90 15.23 19.55
N THR A 228 13.48 15.00 18.31
CA THR A 228 13.82 15.83 17.17
C THR A 228 12.62 16.66 16.75
N GLU A 229 12.80 17.62 15.86
CA GLU A 229 11.67 18.35 15.30
C GLU A 229 10.73 17.50 14.42
N LEU A 230 11.15 16.29 14.06
CA LEU A 230 10.39 15.31 13.28
C LEU A 230 9.52 14.40 14.16
N LEU A 231 9.69 14.46 15.49
CA LEU A 231 9.06 13.54 16.43
C LEU A 231 7.52 13.49 16.28
N ALA A 232 6.88 14.64 16.10
CA ALA A 232 5.42 14.70 15.94
C ALA A 232 4.96 14.03 14.64
N ASP A 233 5.67 14.28 13.54
CA ASP A 233 5.43 13.64 12.24
C ASP A 233 5.63 12.12 12.35
N ASP A 234 6.72 11.66 12.97
CA ASP A 234 7.05 10.24 13.09
C ASP A 234 6.06 9.48 13.99
N GLN A 235 5.65 10.09 15.11
CA GLN A 235 4.57 9.57 15.94
C GLN A 235 3.28 9.46 15.13
N CYS A 236 2.92 10.49 14.36
CA CYS A 236 1.69 10.47 13.57
C CYS A 236 1.72 9.42 12.45
N VAL A 237 2.88 9.18 11.81
CA VAL A 237 3.06 8.06 10.88
C VAL A 237 2.77 6.74 11.59
N ILE A 238 3.45 6.45 12.70
CA ILE A 238 3.28 5.20 13.44
C ILE A 238 1.82 5.04 13.90
N LYS A 239 1.19 6.09 14.43
CA LYS A 239 -0.22 6.05 14.85
C LYS A 239 -1.16 5.75 13.67
N LEU A 240 -0.92 6.31 12.48
CA LEU A 240 -1.73 6.01 11.29
C LEU A 240 -1.66 4.52 10.94
N LEU A 241 -0.44 3.98 10.89
CA LEU A 241 -0.19 2.60 10.51
C LEU A 241 -0.73 1.61 11.56
N LYS A 242 -0.57 1.91 12.86
CA LYS A 242 -1.18 1.12 13.94
C LYS A 242 -2.71 1.13 13.85
N GLY A 243 -3.31 2.30 13.60
CA GLY A 243 -4.75 2.44 13.41
C GLY A 243 -5.29 1.54 12.29
N LEU A 244 -4.55 1.40 11.19
CA LEU A 244 -4.91 0.49 10.10
C LEU A 244 -4.87 -0.98 10.52
N CYS A 245 -3.81 -1.43 11.20
CA CYS A 245 -3.75 -2.80 11.73
C CYS A 245 -4.89 -3.07 12.72
N LEU A 246 -5.09 -2.18 13.68
CA LEU A 246 -6.12 -2.31 14.71
C LEU A 246 -7.52 -2.33 14.10
N LYS A 247 -7.78 -1.52 13.08
CA LYS A 247 -9.02 -1.56 12.29
C LYS A 247 -9.26 -2.96 11.73
N HIS A 248 -8.27 -3.54 11.06
CA HIS A 248 -8.40 -4.88 10.45
C HIS A 248 -8.48 -6.01 11.47
N LEU A 249 -7.92 -5.83 12.67
CA LEU A 249 -8.07 -6.76 13.80
C LEU A 249 -9.39 -6.58 14.58
N GLY A 250 -10.28 -5.69 14.14
CA GLY A 250 -11.55 -5.44 14.82
C GLY A 250 -11.43 -4.66 16.13
N LYS A 251 -10.26 -4.11 16.45
CA LYS A 251 -10.02 -3.25 17.62
C LYS A 251 -10.42 -1.81 17.33
N ILE A 252 -11.72 -1.63 17.08
CA ILE A 252 -12.24 -0.43 16.44
C ILE A 252 -12.03 0.83 17.27
N SER A 253 -12.32 0.80 18.58
CA SER A 253 -12.13 1.97 19.46
C SER A 253 -10.67 2.42 19.55
N GLU A 254 -9.72 1.48 19.54
CA GLU A 254 -8.30 1.81 19.54
C GLU A 254 -7.89 2.46 18.21
N ALA A 255 -8.36 1.92 17.09
CA ALA A 255 -8.13 2.49 15.77
C ALA A 255 -8.66 3.94 15.65
N GLU A 256 -9.86 4.21 16.18
CA GLU A 256 -10.42 5.57 16.25
C GLU A 256 -9.51 6.51 17.05
N GLY A 257 -9.03 6.07 18.22
CA GLY A 257 -8.11 6.83 19.05
C GLY A 257 -6.82 7.20 18.29
N HIS A 258 -6.28 6.26 17.53
CA HIS A 258 -5.09 6.46 16.70
C HIS A 258 -5.31 7.51 15.59
N PHE A 259 -6.42 7.44 14.85
CA PHE A 259 -6.71 8.43 13.81
C PHE A 259 -7.03 9.82 14.38
N ASN A 260 -7.77 9.87 15.49
CA ASN A 260 -8.07 11.13 16.18
C ASN A 260 -6.81 11.79 16.75
N TYR A 261 -5.85 11.01 17.26
CA TYR A 261 -4.56 11.54 17.74
C TYR A 261 -3.85 12.38 16.68
N ILE A 262 -3.83 11.91 15.43
CA ILE A 262 -3.19 12.62 14.31
C ILE A 262 -3.90 13.94 14.07
N TYR A 263 -5.23 13.92 14.03
CA TYR A 263 -6.02 15.12 13.82
C TYR A 263 -5.83 16.15 14.96
N LEU A 264 -5.80 15.70 16.22
CA LEU A 264 -5.57 16.57 17.38
C LEU A 264 -4.15 17.17 17.41
N ASN A 265 -3.17 16.51 16.79
CA ASN A 265 -1.80 16.98 16.68
C ASN A 265 -1.48 17.64 15.34
N GLU A 266 -2.48 17.98 14.52
CA GLU A 266 -2.32 18.61 13.19
C GLU A 266 -1.33 19.80 13.22
N LYS A 267 -1.44 20.69 14.21
CA LYS A 267 -0.58 21.89 14.33
C LYS A 267 0.89 21.58 14.64
N LYS A 268 1.20 20.37 15.09
CA LYS A 268 2.57 19.93 15.41
C LYS A 268 3.25 19.25 14.23
N ILE A 269 2.49 18.78 13.23
CA ILE A 269 3.01 18.15 12.02
C ILE A 269 3.65 19.23 11.16
N LYS A 270 4.94 19.07 10.84
CA LYS A 270 5.71 20.08 10.09
C LYS A 270 5.94 19.74 8.63
N TYR A 271 5.99 18.46 8.28
CA TYR A 271 6.48 18.02 6.98
C TYR A 271 5.49 17.08 6.28
N ASP A 272 5.03 16.05 6.98
CA ASP A 272 4.20 14.96 6.46
C ASP A 272 2.70 15.31 6.55
N HIS A 273 2.34 16.48 6.02
CA HIS A 273 0.96 17.02 6.00
C HIS A 273 -0.07 16.09 5.34
N TYR A 274 0.37 15.08 4.58
CA TYR A 274 -0.54 14.08 4.02
C TYR A 274 -1.20 13.23 5.10
N LEU A 275 -0.61 13.13 6.30
CA LEU A 275 -1.13 12.32 7.40
C LEU A 275 -2.53 12.75 7.84
N ILE A 276 -2.81 14.06 7.84
CA ILE A 276 -4.07 14.61 8.35
C ILE A 276 -5.26 14.22 7.46
N PRO A 277 -5.30 14.56 6.15
CA PRO A 277 -6.42 14.16 5.29
C PRO A 277 -6.53 12.64 5.14
N ASN A 278 -5.42 11.89 5.22
CA ASN A 278 -5.47 10.43 5.18
C ASN A 278 -6.02 9.84 6.50
N ALA A 279 -5.68 10.37 7.67
CA ALA A 279 -6.28 9.94 8.94
C ALA A 279 -7.79 10.21 8.99
N LEU A 280 -8.23 11.38 8.48
CA LEU A 280 -9.65 11.70 8.35
C LEU A 280 -10.36 10.75 7.37
N LEU A 281 -9.72 10.41 6.25
CA LEU A 281 -10.23 9.42 5.30
C LEU A 281 -10.37 8.03 5.95
N GLU A 282 -9.34 7.53 6.64
CA GLU A 282 -9.40 6.20 7.26
C GLU A 282 -10.44 6.15 8.40
N LEU A 283 -10.56 7.21 9.20
CA LEU A 283 -11.62 7.35 10.21
C LEU A 283 -13.01 7.38 9.57
N ALA A 284 -13.18 8.10 8.47
CA ALA A 284 -14.45 8.10 7.76
C ALA A 284 -14.81 6.73 7.18
N LEU A 285 -13.84 6.00 6.61
CA LEU A 285 -14.04 4.64 6.14
C LEU A 285 -14.45 3.70 7.27
N LEU A 286 -13.83 3.85 8.45
CA LEU A 286 -14.22 3.11 9.65
C LEU A 286 -15.67 3.41 10.07
N TYR A 287 -16.08 4.68 10.04
CA TYR A 287 -17.45 5.09 10.34
C TYR A 287 -18.45 4.55 9.31
N LEU A 288 -18.09 4.48 8.02
CA LEU A 288 -18.91 3.82 7.00
C LEU A 288 -19.08 2.33 7.29
N ASP A 289 -18.03 1.65 7.77
CA ASP A 289 -18.11 0.24 8.17
C ASP A 289 -19.02 0.03 9.41
N GLN A 290 -19.27 1.08 10.21
CA GLN A 290 -20.21 1.11 11.35
C GLN A 290 -21.60 1.69 11.01
N ASP A 291 -21.91 1.94 9.73
CA ASP A 291 -23.14 2.61 9.26
C ASP A 291 -23.33 4.07 9.73
N ARG A 292 -22.28 4.72 10.27
CA ARG A 292 -22.26 6.15 10.67
C ARG A 292 -22.03 7.07 9.47
N ARG A 293 -22.92 6.98 8.47
CA ARG A 293 -22.78 7.65 7.17
C ARG A 293 -22.64 9.17 7.26
N GLU A 294 -23.47 9.85 8.05
CA GLU A 294 -23.46 11.31 8.13
C GLU A 294 -22.14 11.86 8.68
N GLU A 295 -21.61 11.23 9.73
CA GLU A 295 -20.33 11.59 10.32
C GLU A 295 -19.17 11.33 9.36
N ALA A 296 -19.20 10.19 8.65
CA ALA A 296 -18.23 9.88 7.63
C ALA A 296 -18.21 10.91 6.49
N ILE A 297 -19.38 11.34 5.99
CA ILE A 297 -19.48 12.35 4.94
C ILE A 297 -18.88 13.68 5.41
N LYS A 298 -19.15 14.11 6.65
CA LYS A 298 -18.56 15.32 7.23
C LYS A 298 -17.03 15.25 7.27
N LEU A 299 -16.46 14.11 7.68
CA LEU A 299 -15.02 13.90 7.71
C LEU A 299 -14.40 13.90 6.29
N LEU A 300 -15.05 13.24 5.32
CA LEU A 300 -14.58 13.18 3.93
C LEU A 300 -14.58 14.55 3.25
N GLU A 301 -15.65 15.34 3.42
CA GLU A 301 -15.70 16.70 2.87
C GLU A 301 -14.65 17.60 3.53
N LYS A 302 -14.44 17.48 4.84
CA LYS A 302 -13.37 18.20 5.55
C LYS A 302 -11.98 17.84 5.02
N ALA A 303 -11.69 16.54 4.86
CA ALA A 303 -10.42 16.05 4.32
C ALA A 303 -10.14 16.57 2.90
N LYS A 304 -11.19 16.72 2.09
CA LYS A 304 -11.11 17.21 0.71
C LYS A 304 -10.96 18.73 0.59
N GLN A 305 -11.64 19.50 1.44
CA GLN A 305 -11.76 20.95 1.28
C GLN A 305 -10.66 21.73 2.02
N ASN A 306 -10.22 21.23 3.17
CA ASN A 306 -9.37 21.98 4.09
C ASN A 306 -7.87 21.76 3.88
N TYR A 307 -7.46 20.76 3.08
CA TYR A 307 -6.06 20.36 2.91
C TYR A 307 -5.66 20.34 1.44
N LYS A 308 -4.51 20.92 1.11
CA LYS A 308 -3.99 21.03 -0.27
C LYS A 308 -2.46 20.95 -0.30
N ASN A 309 -1.88 20.66 -1.46
CA ASN A 309 -0.45 20.66 -1.75
C ASN A 309 0.39 19.65 -0.94
N TYR A 310 -0.22 18.57 -0.47
CA TYR A 310 0.46 17.51 0.28
C TYR A 310 0.92 16.34 -0.61
N SER A 311 1.76 15.44 -0.08
CA SER A 311 2.21 14.25 -0.81
C SER A 311 1.04 13.35 -1.19
N MET A 312 1.02 12.83 -2.42
CA MET A 312 -0.01 11.87 -2.87
C MET A 312 -1.46 12.42 -2.83
N GLU A 313 -1.65 13.74 -2.84
CA GLU A 313 -2.96 14.40 -2.81
C GLU A 313 -3.96 13.86 -3.85
N THR A 314 -3.53 13.69 -5.11
CA THR A 314 -4.39 13.14 -6.15
C THR A 314 -4.93 11.75 -5.81
N ARG A 315 -4.09 10.89 -5.22
CA ARG A 315 -4.52 9.55 -4.77
C ARG A 315 -5.54 9.67 -3.64
N THR A 316 -5.24 10.47 -2.62
CA THR A 316 -6.15 10.67 -1.48
C THR A 316 -7.49 11.23 -1.95
N HIS A 317 -7.52 12.15 -2.92
CA HIS A 317 -8.76 12.66 -3.50
C HIS A 317 -9.57 11.60 -4.25
N PHE A 318 -8.94 10.72 -5.04
CA PHE A 318 -9.66 9.60 -5.66
C PHE A 318 -10.30 8.68 -4.62
N ARG A 319 -9.56 8.36 -3.54
CA ARG A 319 -10.09 7.53 -2.44
C ARG A 319 -11.24 8.21 -1.72
N ILE A 320 -11.14 9.52 -1.43
CA ILE A 320 -12.22 10.30 -0.83
C ILE A 320 -13.46 10.32 -1.75
N GLN A 321 -13.28 10.50 -3.05
CA GLN A 321 -14.39 10.48 -4.01
C GLN A 321 -15.08 9.12 -4.05
N ALA A 322 -14.31 8.02 -4.06
CA ALA A 322 -14.85 6.67 -3.99
C ALA A 322 -15.63 6.43 -2.68
N ALA A 323 -15.09 6.88 -1.55
CA ALA A 323 -15.76 6.78 -0.25
C ALA A 323 -17.04 7.62 -0.18
N LEU A 324 -17.04 8.85 -0.73
CA LEU A 324 -18.22 9.71 -0.81
C LEU A 324 -19.30 9.09 -1.71
N HIS A 325 -18.90 8.47 -2.83
CA HIS A 325 -19.83 7.76 -3.70
C HIS A 325 -20.49 6.60 -2.95
N GLN A 326 -19.71 5.78 -2.24
CA GLN A 326 -20.22 4.68 -1.42
C GLN A 326 -21.14 5.17 -0.28
N ALA A 327 -20.79 6.29 0.36
CA ALA A 327 -21.59 6.84 1.46
C ALA A 327 -22.94 7.41 0.99
N LYS A 328 -22.99 7.93 -0.25
CA LYS A 328 -24.19 8.56 -0.85
C LYS A 328 -25.05 7.56 -1.63
N SER A 329 -24.49 6.46 -2.11
CA SER A 329 -25.27 5.36 -2.67
C SER A 329 -26.09 4.72 -1.54
N THR A 330 -27.42 4.86 -1.60
CA THR A 330 -28.35 4.13 -0.74
C THR A 330 -28.10 2.62 -0.93
N PRO A 331 -28.17 1.78 0.13
CA PRO A 331 -28.27 0.35 -0.11
C PRO A 331 -29.52 0.09 -0.95
N GLU A 332 -29.37 -0.27 -2.22
CA GLU A 332 -30.48 -0.79 -3.01
C GLU A 332 -31.01 -2.03 -2.28
N ASN A 333 -32.29 -1.96 -1.91
CA ASN A 333 -33.12 -2.98 -1.28
C ASN A 333 -32.60 -4.42 -1.42
N GLY A 334 -32.06 -4.96 -0.33
CA GLY A 334 -32.14 -6.38 -0.03
C GLY A 334 -33.59 -6.75 0.29
N MET A 335 -34.45 -6.84 -0.72
CA MET A 335 -35.78 -7.44 -0.64
C MET A 335 -36.15 -8.07 -1.99
N HIS A 336 -35.45 -9.14 -2.35
CA HIS A 336 -36.11 -10.27 -3.00
C HIS A 336 -36.17 -11.41 -1.99
N SER A 337 -37.02 -11.22 -0.97
CA SER A 337 -37.67 -12.32 -0.29
C SER A 337 -38.52 -13.05 -1.33
N GLY A 338 -37.96 -14.12 -1.89
CA GLY A 338 -38.73 -15.10 -2.65
C GLY A 338 -39.66 -15.85 -1.69
N ALA A 339 -40.84 -15.28 -1.44
CA ALA A 339 -41.95 -15.95 -0.80
C ALA A 339 -43.27 -15.49 -1.42
N SER A 340 -43.77 -16.29 -2.36
CA SER A 340 -45.17 -16.54 -2.76
C SER A 340 -45.09 -17.48 -3.97
N ALA A 341 -45.10 -18.81 -3.83
CA ALA A 341 -46.19 -19.70 -3.42
C ALA A 341 -47.41 -19.66 -4.36
N VAL A 342 -47.83 -20.86 -4.78
CA VAL A 342 -49.11 -21.24 -5.44
C VAL A 342 -49.18 -20.85 -6.93
N SER A 343 -49.41 -21.74 -7.90
CA SER A 343 -50.08 -23.06 -7.95
C SER A 343 -49.38 -24.01 -8.91
#